data_AF-A0A4Y3IPR2-F1
#
_entry.id   AF-A0A4Y3IPR2-F1
#
_cell.length_a   1.000
_cell.length_b   1.000
_cell.length_c   1.000
_cell.angle_alpha   90.00
_cell.angle_beta   90.00
_cell.angle_gamma   90.00
#
_symmetry.space_group_name_H-M   'P 1'
#
loop_
_entity.id
_entity.type
_entity.pdbx_description
1 polymer ?
#
loop_
_entity_poly.entity_id
_entity_poly.type
_entity_poly.pdbx_seq_one_letter_code
_entity_poly.pdbx_strand_id
1 'polypeptide(L)'
;MNLKVKGLVLAMVSALVLNGCDSDKVKAELDHAGHKIGETAHEVRHNIRKEADRLQDKLTENAEKESLRQLGLDEADIDYVIKHNPDDAMAVAKNSDRILSDIHFTYESSLTEITKSNIPNIQYATWGSNSKAKVQKIWGRVAFVVNSPRFATRFNEQTALLDSRTFEGGTGDALQVPANYQAFIDVASDAISNGNNAYKLEAFGNQPEKSSGGNAWGQMGLPEVFLNPQEIDNSPINQTAPLLLHELTHTFGYNHNDQSGSIQILFAPNNIPYYVQLITTPGGMNQQDYPSLEDLHSYIVAQKTTPYPSGKNADLFTQYFGR
;
A
#
# COMPACT_ATOMS: atom_id res chain seq x y z
N MET A 1 -24.19 -37.66 8.17
CA MET A 1 -23.90 -39.10 8.01
C MET A 1 -24.43 -39.87 9.22
N ASN A 2 -25.64 -40.45 9.20
CA ASN A 2 -26.13 -41.13 10.42
C ASN A 2 -27.15 -42.28 10.25
N LEU A 3 -27.40 -42.74 9.02
CA LEU A 3 -28.39 -43.81 8.76
C LEU A 3 -27.77 -45.09 8.17
N LYS A 4 -26.79 -44.97 7.26
CA LYS A 4 -26.13 -46.14 6.65
C LYS A 4 -25.23 -46.93 7.62
N VAL A 5 -24.59 -46.25 8.57
CA VAL A 5 -23.72 -46.88 9.59
C VAL A 5 -24.55 -47.62 10.64
N LYS A 6 -25.67 -47.04 11.06
CA LYS A 6 -26.58 -47.67 12.03
C LYS A 6 -27.26 -48.92 11.45
N GLY A 7 -27.59 -48.90 10.15
CA GLY A 7 -28.18 -50.05 9.46
C GLY A 7 -27.23 -51.26 9.34
N LEU A 8 -25.94 -51.02 9.11
CA LEU A 8 -24.94 -52.09 8.99
C LEU A 8 -24.65 -52.77 10.34
N VAL A 9 -24.54 -51.97 11.41
CA VAL A 9 -24.34 -52.48 12.78
C VAL A 9 -25.54 -53.29 13.25
N LEU A 10 -26.77 -52.85 12.94
CA LEU A 10 -27.99 -53.57 13.31
C LEU A 10 -28.15 -54.89 12.54
N ALA A 11 -27.72 -54.94 11.27
CA ALA A 11 -27.74 -56.16 10.46
C ALA A 11 -26.70 -57.20 10.93
N MET A 12 -25.49 -56.76 11.31
CA MET A 12 -24.48 -57.67 11.89
C MET A 12 -24.90 -58.22 13.25
N VAL A 13 -25.47 -57.40 14.13
CA VAL A 13 -25.97 -57.86 15.44
C VAL A 13 -27.15 -58.84 15.28
N SER A 14 -28.01 -58.63 14.29
CA SER A 14 -29.15 -59.53 14.01
C SER A 14 -28.71 -60.89 13.45
N ALA A 15 -27.64 -60.93 12.64
CA ALA A 15 -27.08 -62.18 12.11
C ALA A 15 -26.33 -63.00 13.18
N LEU A 16 -25.82 -62.33 14.22
CA LEU A 16 -25.03 -62.92 15.31
C LEU A 16 -25.86 -63.60 16.41
N VAL A 17 -27.12 -63.17 16.58
CA VAL A 17 -28.02 -63.74 17.60
C VAL A 17 -28.77 -64.98 17.11
N LEU A 18 -28.82 -65.23 15.79
CA LEU A 18 -29.65 -66.29 15.19
C LEU A 18 -28.91 -67.58 14.78
N ASN A 19 -27.58 -67.57 14.66
CA ASN A 19 -26.80 -68.77 14.40
C ASN A 19 -25.70 -68.87 15.46
N GLY A 20 -25.74 -69.91 16.29
CA GLY A 20 -24.77 -70.18 17.35
C GLY A 20 -23.34 -70.31 16.82
N CYS A 21 -22.72 -69.17 16.58
CA CYS A 21 -21.36 -69.04 16.08
C CYS A 21 -20.42 -68.90 17.26
N ASP A 22 -19.31 -69.63 17.17
CA ASP A 22 -18.24 -69.69 18.15
C ASP A 22 -17.81 -68.28 18.59
N SER A 23 -18.08 -67.95 19.86
CA SER A 23 -17.94 -66.63 20.48
C SER A 23 -16.58 -65.99 20.20
N ASP A 24 -15.53 -66.80 20.19
CA ASP A 24 -14.15 -66.33 20.07
C ASP A 24 -13.81 -65.89 18.64
N LYS A 25 -14.43 -66.52 17.64
CA LYS A 25 -14.24 -66.16 16.22
C LYS A 25 -14.98 -64.88 15.85
N VAL A 26 -16.18 -64.73 16.40
CA VAL A 26 -17.01 -63.51 16.29
C VAL A 26 -16.30 -62.31 16.91
N LYS A 27 -15.71 -62.48 18.09
CA LYS A 27 -15.01 -61.42 18.80
C LYS A 27 -13.79 -60.92 18.02
N ALA A 28 -13.01 -61.85 17.46
CA ALA A 28 -11.87 -61.50 16.61
C ALA A 28 -12.26 -60.73 15.33
N GLU A 29 -13.37 -61.10 14.69
CA GLU A 29 -13.88 -60.38 13.51
C GLU A 29 -14.43 -58.98 13.86
N LEU A 30 -15.10 -58.84 15.02
CA LEU A 30 -15.56 -57.55 15.54
C LEU A 30 -14.40 -56.63 15.92
N ASP A 31 -13.34 -57.16 16.55
CA ASP A 31 -12.14 -56.39 16.88
C ASP A 31 -11.40 -55.94 15.61
N HIS A 32 -11.32 -56.81 14.60
CA HIS A 32 -10.71 -56.45 13.31
C HIS A 32 -11.55 -55.42 12.52
N ALA A 33 -12.88 -55.55 12.56
CA ALA A 33 -13.79 -54.56 11.98
C ALA A 33 -13.74 -53.22 12.72
N GLY A 34 -13.66 -53.25 14.05
CA GLY A 34 -13.48 -52.08 14.91
C GLY A 34 -12.18 -51.33 14.61
N HIS A 35 -11.09 -52.06 14.40
CA HIS A 35 -9.81 -51.48 13.99
C HIS A 35 -9.89 -50.80 12.62
N LYS A 36 -10.46 -51.47 11.60
CA LYS A 36 -10.64 -50.88 10.26
C LYS A 36 -11.55 -49.65 10.27
N ILE A 37 -12.62 -49.67 11.07
CA ILE A 37 -13.52 -48.52 11.24
C ILE A 37 -12.77 -47.37 11.95
N GLY A 38 -11.97 -47.67 12.97
CA GLY A 38 -11.13 -46.71 13.67
C GLY A 38 -10.11 -46.03 12.76
N GLU A 39 -9.40 -46.81 11.94
CA GLU A 39 -8.44 -46.31 10.95
C GLU A 39 -9.11 -45.44 9.89
N THR A 40 -10.23 -45.92 9.32
CA THR A 40 -10.99 -45.17 8.31
C THR A 40 -11.55 -43.87 8.89
N ALA A 41 -12.05 -43.89 10.14
CA ALA A 41 -12.53 -42.70 10.82
C ALA A 41 -11.39 -41.70 11.11
N HIS A 42 -10.20 -42.19 11.47
CA HIS A 42 -9.01 -41.36 11.66
C HIS A 42 -8.55 -40.71 10.36
N GLU A 43 -8.53 -41.46 9.26
CA GLU A 43 -8.14 -40.97 7.94
C GLU A 43 -9.14 -39.93 7.42
N VAL A 44 -10.45 -40.20 7.52
CA VAL A 44 -11.50 -39.24 7.16
C VAL A 44 -11.39 -37.96 7.99
N ARG A 45 -11.18 -38.08 9.31
CA ARG A 45 -11.02 -36.90 10.19
C ARG A 45 -9.80 -36.08 9.82
N HIS A 46 -8.68 -36.75 9.53
CA HIS A 46 -7.43 -36.09 9.13
C HIS A 46 -7.57 -35.38 7.78
N ASN A 47 -8.22 -36.02 6.80
CA ASN A 47 -8.45 -35.42 5.48
C ASN A 47 -9.44 -34.23 5.55
N ILE A 48 -10.50 -34.33 6.36
CA ILE A 48 -11.41 -33.21 6.61
C ILE A 48 -10.67 -32.03 7.26
N ARG A 49 -9.81 -32.30 8.25
CA ARG A 49 -9.04 -31.24 8.91
C ARG A 49 -8.08 -30.55 7.93
N LYS A 50 -7.35 -31.32 7.13
CA LYS A 50 -6.48 -30.76 6.08
C LYS A 50 -7.23 -29.90 5.06
N GLU A 51 -8.41 -30.34 4.61
CA GLU A 51 -9.21 -29.54 3.67
C GLU A 51 -9.82 -28.30 4.35
N ALA A 52 -10.23 -28.41 5.62
CA ALA A 52 -10.70 -27.27 6.40
C ALA A 52 -9.59 -26.21 6.60
N ASP A 53 -8.38 -26.65 6.95
CA ASP A 53 -7.20 -25.80 7.06
C ASP A 53 -6.91 -25.13 5.70
N ARG A 54 -6.92 -25.90 4.59
CA ARG A 54 -6.73 -25.35 3.24
C ARG A 54 -7.79 -24.32 2.83
N LEU A 55 -9.06 -24.55 3.18
CA LEU A 55 -10.15 -23.62 2.89
C LEU A 55 -10.02 -22.36 3.75
N GLN A 56 -9.62 -22.50 5.01
CA GLN A 56 -9.34 -21.37 5.89
C GLN A 56 -8.19 -20.52 5.34
N ASP A 57 -7.10 -21.15 4.91
CA ASP A 57 -5.95 -20.46 4.31
C ASP A 57 -6.36 -19.68 3.05
N LYS A 58 -7.18 -20.28 2.17
CA LYS A 58 -7.71 -19.60 0.98
C LYS A 58 -8.64 -18.43 1.31
N LEU A 59 -9.46 -18.57 2.35
CA LEU A 59 -10.34 -17.48 2.80
C LEU A 59 -9.53 -16.32 3.36
N THR A 60 -8.49 -16.62 4.14
CA THR A 60 -7.56 -15.62 4.67
C THR A 60 -6.79 -14.92 3.54
N GLU A 61 -6.24 -15.67 2.58
CA GLU A 61 -5.55 -15.10 1.40
C GLU A 61 -6.49 -14.17 0.61
N ASN A 62 -7.74 -14.58 0.40
CA ASN A 62 -8.73 -13.76 -0.30
C ASN A 62 -9.07 -12.47 0.46
N ALA A 63 -9.20 -12.54 1.79
CA ALA A 63 -9.45 -11.37 2.62
C ALA A 63 -8.26 -10.39 2.63
N GLU A 64 -7.03 -10.91 2.67
CA GLU A 64 -5.82 -10.10 2.60
C GLU A 64 -5.66 -9.44 1.23
N LYS A 65 -5.91 -10.18 0.14
CA LYS A 65 -5.95 -9.62 -1.22
C LYS A 65 -7.02 -8.55 -1.36
N GLU A 66 -8.21 -8.76 -0.80
CA GLU A 66 -9.28 -7.75 -0.84
C GLU A 66 -8.90 -6.47 -0.09
N SER A 67 -8.27 -6.59 1.07
CA SER A 67 -7.74 -5.44 1.82
C SER A 67 -6.72 -4.65 0.99
N LEU A 68 -5.86 -5.34 0.23
CA LEU A 68 -4.92 -4.70 -0.69
C LEU A 68 -5.60 -4.05 -1.91
N ARG A 69 -6.71 -4.61 -2.41
CA ARG A 69 -7.53 -3.96 -3.46
C ARG A 69 -8.18 -2.67 -2.97
N GLN A 70 -8.58 -2.60 -1.71
CA GLN A 70 -9.14 -1.39 -1.10
C GLN A 70 -8.13 -0.23 -1.04
N LEU A 71 -6.82 -0.52 -1.10
CA LEU A 71 -5.79 0.51 -1.29
C LEU A 71 -5.67 0.99 -2.74
N GLY A 72 -6.34 0.33 -3.69
CA GLY A 72 -6.27 0.61 -5.11
C GLY A 72 -5.19 -0.15 -5.86
N LEU A 73 -4.57 -1.18 -5.27
CA LEU A 73 -3.65 -2.06 -5.99
C LEU A 73 -4.39 -2.93 -7.01
N ASP A 74 -3.79 -3.11 -8.19
CA ASP A 74 -4.27 -4.07 -9.18
C ASP A 74 -3.77 -5.50 -8.87
N GLU A 75 -4.40 -6.52 -9.47
CA GLU A 75 -4.06 -7.93 -9.21
C GLU A 75 -2.58 -8.24 -9.44
N ALA A 76 -1.97 -7.65 -10.46
CA ALA A 76 -0.58 -7.92 -10.79
C ALA A 76 0.37 -7.36 -9.71
N ASP A 77 0.09 -6.16 -9.21
CA ASP A 77 0.84 -5.57 -8.11
C ASP A 77 0.60 -6.33 -6.79
N ILE A 78 -0.64 -6.76 -6.51
CA ILE A 78 -0.99 -7.59 -5.34
C ILE A 78 -0.22 -8.91 -5.35
N ASP A 79 -0.30 -9.66 -6.45
CA ASP A 79 0.40 -10.94 -6.58
C ASP A 79 1.92 -10.75 -6.50
N TYR A 80 2.45 -9.64 -7.05
CA TYR A 80 3.87 -9.33 -6.98
C TYR A 80 4.33 -9.05 -5.54
N VAL A 81 3.64 -8.19 -4.79
CA VAL A 81 4.03 -7.86 -3.41
C VAL A 81 3.88 -9.04 -2.47
N ILE A 82 2.82 -9.84 -2.60
CA ILE A 82 2.65 -11.07 -1.80
C ILE A 82 3.80 -12.05 -2.08
N LYS A 83 4.22 -12.18 -3.34
CA LYS A 83 5.29 -13.11 -3.71
C LYS A 83 6.68 -12.65 -3.25
N HIS A 84 6.99 -11.36 -3.36
CA HIS A 84 8.36 -10.86 -3.15
C HIS A 84 8.56 -10.14 -1.81
N ASN A 85 7.49 -9.64 -1.19
CA ASN A 85 7.50 -8.90 0.07
C ASN A 85 6.33 -9.36 0.98
N PRO A 86 6.19 -10.67 1.27
CA PRO A 86 5.01 -11.21 1.95
C PRO A 86 4.77 -10.58 3.32
N ASP A 87 5.81 -10.38 4.13
CA ASP A 87 5.66 -9.84 5.48
C ASP A 87 5.06 -8.43 5.48
N ASP A 88 5.57 -7.55 4.61
CA ASP A 88 5.04 -6.20 4.45
C ASP A 88 3.63 -6.21 3.85
N ALA A 89 3.37 -7.07 2.85
CA ALA A 89 2.06 -7.21 2.26
C ALA A 89 0.99 -7.63 3.30
N MET A 90 1.33 -8.57 4.18
CA MET A 90 0.44 -9.02 5.24
C MET A 90 0.26 -7.99 6.34
N ALA A 91 1.32 -7.25 6.69
CA ALA A 91 1.25 -6.16 7.65
C ALA A 91 0.33 -5.04 7.14
N VAL A 92 0.48 -4.64 5.88
CA VAL A 92 -0.37 -3.63 5.23
C VAL A 92 -1.82 -4.11 5.16
N ALA A 93 -2.07 -5.34 4.73
CA ALA A 93 -3.42 -5.88 4.60
C ALA A 93 -4.17 -5.95 5.94
N LYS A 94 -3.46 -6.12 7.06
CA LYS A 94 -4.03 -6.24 8.41
C LYS A 94 -4.11 -4.91 9.17
N ASN A 95 -3.47 -3.86 8.65
CA ASN A 95 -3.45 -2.55 9.30
C ASN A 95 -4.81 -1.86 9.17
N SER A 96 -5.50 -1.62 10.30
CA SER A 96 -6.76 -0.87 10.36
C SER A 96 -6.57 0.63 10.23
N ASP A 97 -5.40 1.14 10.60
CA ASP A 97 -5.10 2.57 10.73
C ASP A 97 -4.43 3.10 9.44
N ARG A 98 -4.70 2.40 8.32
CA ARG A 98 -4.12 2.71 7.01
C ARG A 98 -4.76 3.98 6.43
N ILE A 99 -3.95 4.82 5.82
CA ILE A 99 -4.42 6.00 5.08
C ILE A 99 -4.55 5.70 3.59
N LEU A 100 -5.28 6.55 2.87
CA LEU A 100 -5.47 6.44 1.42
C LEU A 100 -6.15 5.13 0.98
N SER A 101 -6.86 4.45 1.89
CA SER A 101 -7.76 3.34 1.58
C SER A 101 -9.16 3.85 1.22
N ASP A 102 -9.84 3.15 0.31
CA ASP A 102 -11.22 3.41 -0.08
C ASP A 102 -11.47 4.86 -0.56
N ILE A 103 -10.45 5.45 -1.20
CA ILE A 103 -10.53 6.82 -1.72
C ILE A 103 -11.36 6.86 -3.01
N HIS A 104 -12.29 7.80 -3.07
CA HIS A 104 -13.07 8.10 -4.26
C HIS A 104 -12.45 9.22 -5.08
N PHE A 105 -12.08 8.96 -6.34
CA PHE A 105 -11.55 9.98 -7.24
C PHE A 105 -12.62 10.59 -8.14
N THR A 106 -12.63 11.92 -8.19
CA THR A 106 -13.34 12.68 -9.22
C THR A 106 -12.32 13.31 -10.16
N TYR A 107 -12.28 12.82 -11.40
CA TYR A 107 -11.41 13.36 -12.44
C TYR A 107 -12.06 14.55 -13.14
N GLU A 108 -11.47 15.73 -13.01
CA GLU A 108 -12.00 16.99 -13.53
C GLU A 108 -11.04 17.65 -14.53
N SER A 109 -11.60 18.50 -15.38
CA SER A 109 -10.87 19.32 -16.35
C SER A 109 -11.65 20.63 -16.50
N SER A 110 -11.29 21.62 -15.71
CA SER A 110 -11.97 22.89 -15.51
C SER A 110 -11.01 24.05 -15.78
N LEU A 111 -11.29 24.79 -16.85
CA LEU A 111 -10.55 26.03 -17.16
C LEU A 111 -10.62 27.05 -16.00
N THR A 112 -11.74 27.07 -15.27
CA THR A 112 -11.95 27.94 -14.12
C THR A 112 -11.00 27.59 -12.98
N GLU A 113 -10.87 26.30 -12.66
CA GLU A 113 -9.98 25.83 -11.58
C GLU A 113 -8.53 26.11 -11.93
N ILE A 114 -8.12 25.78 -13.16
CA ILE A 114 -6.77 26.08 -13.67
C ILE A 114 -6.44 27.57 -13.54
N THR A 115 -7.37 28.45 -13.94
CA THR A 115 -7.16 29.91 -13.88
C THR A 115 -7.05 30.43 -12.44
N LYS A 116 -7.68 29.76 -11.46
CA LYS A 116 -7.69 30.16 -10.04
C LYS A 116 -6.61 29.49 -9.19
N SER A 117 -6.00 28.41 -9.66
CA SER A 117 -5.08 27.55 -8.91
C SER A 117 -3.79 28.23 -8.40
N ASN A 118 -3.45 29.44 -8.88
CA ASN A 118 -2.16 30.12 -8.64
C ASN A 118 -0.92 29.30 -9.03
N ILE A 119 -1.07 28.12 -9.65
CA ILE A 119 0.04 27.29 -10.09
C ILE A 119 0.69 27.99 -11.31
N PRO A 120 2.01 28.22 -11.31
CA PRO A 120 2.66 28.94 -12.38
C PRO A 120 2.71 28.10 -13.66
N ASN A 121 2.60 28.78 -14.81
CA ASN A 121 2.86 28.22 -16.14
C ASN A 121 2.03 26.99 -16.54
N ILE A 122 0.85 26.80 -15.92
CA ILE A 122 -0.09 25.75 -16.34
C ILE A 122 -1.15 26.28 -17.31
N GLN A 123 -1.78 25.36 -18.01
CA GLN A 123 -2.91 25.59 -18.92
C GLN A 123 -3.89 24.42 -18.82
N TYR A 124 -5.08 24.62 -19.38
CA TYR A 124 -6.11 23.59 -19.45
C TYR A 124 -5.60 22.35 -20.18
N ALA A 125 -5.88 21.18 -19.61
CA ALA A 125 -5.71 19.88 -20.28
C ALA A 125 -6.94 19.00 -20.02
N THR A 126 -6.97 17.85 -20.68
CA THR A 126 -8.03 16.85 -20.50
C THR A 126 -7.44 15.51 -20.10
N TRP A 127 -8.21 14.74 -19.35
CA TRP A 127 -7.86 13.38 -19.00
C TRP A 127 -8.01 12.41 -20.17
N GLY A 128 -6.99 11.60 -20.42
CA GLY A 128 -7.08 10.40 -21.26
C GLY A 128 -7.36 9.14 -20.43
N SER A 129 -7.88 8.08 -21.07
CA SER A 129 -8.11 6.81 -20.37
C SER A 129 -6.83 6.18 -19.83
N ASN A 130 -5.72 6.32 -20.58
CA ASN A 130 -4.41 5.80 -20.16
C ASN A 130 -3.90 6.52 -18.91
N SER A 131 -4.00 7.85 -18.87
CA SER A 131 -3.53 8.66 -17.74
C SER A 131 -4.37 8.40 -16.50
N LYS A 132 -5.69 8.25 -16.64
CA LYS A 132 -6.56 7.82 -15.51
C LYS A 132 -6.15 6.46 -14.94
N ALA A 133 -5.97 5.47 -15.81
CA ALA A 133 -5.56 4.12 -15.37
C ALA A 133 -4.18 4.14 -14.70
N LYS A 134 -3.25 4.95 -15.24
CA LYS A 134 -1.90 5.08 -14.68
C LYS A 134 -1.88 5.81 -13.35
N VAL A 135 -2.67 6.88 -13.19
CA VAL A 135 -2.88 7.56 -11.90
C VAL A 135 -3.42 6.59 -10.87
N GLN A 136 -4.44 5.80 -11.22
CA GLN A 136 -5.01 4.80 -10.30
C GLN A 136 -3.96 3.77 -9.88
N LYS A 137 -3.13 3.28 -10.81
CA LYS A 137 -2.02 2.36 -10.50
C LYS A 137 -0.95 3.01 -9.60
N ILE A 138 -0.55 4.25 -9.89
CA ILE A 138 0.40 4.99 -9.06
C ILE A 138 -0.17 5.17 -7.65
N TRP A 139 -1.45 5.54 -7.54
CA TRP A 139 -2.13 5.72 -6.26
C TRP A 139 -2.09 4.46 -5.40
N GLY A 140 -2.48 3.31 -5.96
CA GLY A 140 -2.45 2.05 -5.24
C GLY A 140 -1.07 1.73 -4.66
N ARG A 141 -0.02 1.98 -5.46
CA ARG A 141 1.37 1.80 -5.02
C ARG A 141 1.79 2.79 -3.94
N VAL A 142 1.36 4.06 -4.03
CA VAL A 142 1.60 5.08 -3.00
C VAL A 142 0.91 4.69 -1.69
N ALA A 143 -0.36 4.30 -1.76
CA ALA A 143 -1.14 3.86 -0.62
C ALA A 143 -0.51 2.62 0.05
N PHE A 144 -0.01 1.65 -0.72
CA PHE A 144 0.74 0.53 -0.15
C PHE A 144 2.05 0.96 0.52
N VAL A 145 2.86 1.78 -0.16
CA VAL A 145 4.18 2.22 0.33
C VAL A 145 4.06 2.97 1.65
N VAL A 146 3.16 3.96 1.72
CA VAL A 146 2.99 4.78 2.91
C VAL A 146 2.52 3.91 4.08
N ASN A 147 1.62 2.94 3.86
CA ASN A 147 1.16 2.06 4.93
C ASN A 147 2.13 0.92 5.29
N SER A 148 3.30 0.83 4.63
CA SER A 148 4.23 -0.29 4.82
C SER A 148 5.12 -0.13 6.07
N PRO A 149 5.45 -1.23 6.78
CA PRO A 149 6.34 -1.20 7.94
C PRO A 149 7.71 -0.58 7.64
N ARG A 150 8.26 -0.82 6.45
CA ARG A 150 9.57 -0.28 6.05
C ARG A 150 9.56 1.24 5.93
N PHE A 151 8.49 1.81 5.35
CA PHE A 151 8.33 3.26 5.26
C PHE A 151 8.16 3.88 6.65
N ALA A 152 7.26 3.31 7.47
CA ALA A 152 7.02 3.75 8.85
C ALA A 152 8.31 3.72 9.71
N THR A 153 9.10 2.66 9.58
CA THR A 153 10.37 2.50 10.29
C THR A 153 11.36 3.57 9.86
N ARG A 154 11.58 3.74 8.55
CA ARG A 154 12.52 4.75 8.03
C ARG A 154 12.07 6.17 8.40
N PHE A 155 10.77 6.44 8.38
CA PHE A 155 10.20 7.69 8.83
C PHE A 155 10.53 7.94 10.31
N ASN A 156 10.34 6.97 11.19
CA ASN A 156 10.61 7.12 12.62
C ASN A 156 12.10 7.27 12.94
N GLU A 157 12.97 6.54 12.25
CA GLU A 157 14.42 6.57 12.47
C GLU A 157 15.06 7.92 12.15
N GLN A 158 14.41 8.75 11.34
CA GLN A 158 14.99 9.97 10.77
C GLN A 158 14.21 11.23 11.17
N THR A 159 13.20 11.13 12.05
CA THR A 159 12.35 12.27 12.45
C THR A 159 13.14 13.44 13.06
N ALA A 160 14.32 13.16 13.63
CA ALA A 160 15.20 14.19 14.16
C ALA A 160 15.66 15.21 13.10
N LEU A 161 15.57 14.89 11.81
CA LEU A 161 15.85 15.83 10.71
C LEU A 161 14.76 16.89 10.52
N LEU A 162 13.55 16.62 11.01
CA LEU A 162 12.45 17.58 11.06
C LEU A 162 12.62 18.50 12.28
N ASP A 163 13.68 19.31 12.33
CA ASP A 163 13.92 20.24 13.43
C ASP A 163 12.85 21.33 13.43
N SER A 164 12.09 21.47 14.53
CA SER A 164 10.98 22.43 14.69
C SER A 164 11.36 23.90 14.51
N ARG A 165 12.66 24.25 14.59
CA ARG A 165 13.17 25.62 14.33
C ARG A 165 13.34 25.89 12.84
N THR A 166 13.57 24.85 12.06
CA THR A 166 13.71 24.90 10.60
C THR A 166 12.52 24.28 9.89
N PHE A 167 11.57 23.73 10.65
CA PHE A 167 10.39 23.07 10.13
C PHE A 167 9.45 24.10 9.54
N GLU A 168 9.13 23.87 8.28
CA GLU A 168 8.18 24.68 7.55
C GLU A 168 6.82 24.04 7.76
N GLY A 169 6.12 24.56 8.76
CA GLY A 169 4.79 24.11 9.12
C GLY A 169 3.77 24.34 8.01
N GLY A 170 2.67 23.61 8.14
CA GLY A 170 1.53 23.65 7.26
C GLY A 170 0.36 24.49 7.78
N THR A 171 -0.84 23.96 7.61
CA THR A 171 -2.08 24.48 8.20
C THR A 171 -2.67 23.50 9.19
N GLY A 172 -3.42 23.98 10.18
CA GLY A 172 -4.04 23.09 11.18
C GLY A 172 -3.00 22.30 11.97
N ASP A 173 -3.23 21.00 12.17
CA ASP A 173 -2.30 20.13 12.91
C ASP A 173 -0.98 19.88 12.17
N ALA A 174 -0.93 20.11 10.85
CA ALA A 174 0.30 20.08 10.05
C ALA A 174 1.27 21.24 10.34
N LEU A 175 0.92 22.18 11.23
CA LEU A 175 1.82 23.22 11.73
C LEU A 175 2.98 22.67 12.56
N GLN A 176 2.83 21.48 13.13
CA GLN A 176 3.82 20.87 14.02
C GLN A 176 4.57 19.74 13.33
N VAL A 177 5.82 19.55 13.77
CA VAL A 177 6.58 18.34 13.43
C VAL A 177 5.84 17.14 14.03
N PRO A 178 5.48 16.11 13.24
CA PRO A 178 4.88 14.91 13.79
C PRO A 178 5.90 14.20 14.69
N ALA A 179 5.48 13.86 15.91
CA ALA A 179 6.36 13.23 16.91
C ALA A 179 6.88 11.85 16.45
N ASN A 180 6.11 11.16 15.61
CA ASN A 180 6.40 9.86 15.03
C ASN A 180 5.48 9.62 13.82
N TYR A 181 5.60 8.44 13.22
CA TYR A 181 4.81 8.06 12.06
C TYR A 181 3.31 8.00 12.32
N GLN A 182 2.88 7.57 13.51
CA GLN A 182 1.45 7.54 13.85
C GLN A 182 0.87 8.96 13.89
N ALA A 183 1.58 9.93 14.48
CA ALA A 183 1.14 11.33 14.46
C ALA A 183 1.03 11.89 13.04
N PHE A 184 1.91 11.47 12.12
CA PHE A 184 1.79 11.82 10.70
C PHE A 184 0.53 11.19 10.06
N ILE A 185 0.27 9.91 10.35
CA ILE A 185 -0.94 9.19 9.90
C ILE A 185 -2.22 9.85 10.42
N ASP A 186 -2.23 10.29 11.68
CA ASP A 186 -3.39 10.95 12.29
C ASP A 186 -3.73 12.25 11.56
N VAL A 187 -2.73 13.11 11.29
CA VAL A 187 -2.91 14.34 10.51
C VAL A 187 -3.41 14.05 9.09
N ALA A 188 -2.85 13.05 8.42
CA ALA A 188 -3.29 12.65 7.09
C ALA A 188 -4.74 12.13 7.11
N SER A 189 -5.09 11.31 8.10
CA SER A 189 -6.43 10.73 8.26
C SER A 189 -7.49 11.81 8.50
N ASP A 190 -7.18 12.81 9.32
CA ASP A 190 -8.08 13.93 9.58
C ASP A 190 -8.30 14.76 8.31
N ALA A 191 -7.24 15.07 7.56
CA ALA A 191 -7.36 15.78 6.29
C ALA A 191 -8.20 15.02 5.25
N ILE A 192 -7.98 13.71 5.11
CA ILE A 192 -8.75 12.85 4.20
C ILE A 192 -10.22 12.76 4.64
N SER A 193 -10.47 12.62 5.94
CA SER A 193 -11.82 12.51 6.50
C SER A 193 -12.62 13.80 6.34
N ASN A 194 -11.98 14.96 6.50
CA ASN A 194 -12.58 16.27 6.20
C ASN A 194 -12.98 16.40 4.72
N GLY A 195 -12.27 15.68 3.83
CA GLY A 195 -12.59 15.49 2.42
C GLY A 195 -13.66 14.44 2.11
N ASN A 196 -14.28 13.84 3.12
CA ASN A 196 -15.19 12.69 2.99
C ASN A 196 -14.58 11.51 2.21
N ASN A 197 -13.28 11.25 2.38
CA ASN A 197 -12.53 10.21 1.64
C ASN A 197 -12.62 10.37 0.11
N ALA A 198 -12.80 11.59 -0.38
CA ALA A 198 -12.86 11.90 -1.79
C ALA A 198 -11.74 12.85 -2.19
N TYR A 199 -11.11 12.58 -3.33
CA TYR A 199 -10.09 13.43 -3.93
C TYR A 199 -10.56 13.97 -5.28
N LYS A 200 -10.41 15.28 -5.47
CA LYS A 200 -10.55 15.92 -6.78
C LYS A 200 -9.21 15.88 -7.50
N LEU A 201 -9.21 15.34 -8.72
CA LEU A 201 -8.02 15.23 -9.57
C LEU A 201 -8.20 16.11 -10.81
N GLU A 202 -7.58 17.28 -10.81
CA GLU A 202 -7.72 18.30 -11.83
C GLU A 202 -6.63 18.15 -12.91
N ALA A 203 -7.00 18.09 -14.19
CA ALA A 203 -6.04 17.97 -15.28
C ALA A 203 -5.45 19.32 -15.67
N PHE A 204 -4.12 19.42 -15.68
CA PHE A 204 -3.40 20.55 -16.25
C PHE A 204 -2.42 20.12 -17.35
N GLY A 205 -1.97 21.07 -18.15
CA GLY A 205 -0.81 20.92 -19.04
C GLY A 205 0.19 22.03 -18.77
N ASN A 206 1.46 21.79 -19.06
CA ASN A 206 2.46 22.85 -19.05
C ASN A 206 2.25 23.79 -20.26
N GLN A 207 2.39 25.10 -20.03
CA GLN A 207 2.41 26.07 -21.12
C GLN A 207 3.61 25.82 -22.05
N PRO A 208 3.51 26.12 -23.36
CA PRO A 208 4.62 25.93 -24.28
C PRO A 208 5.90 26.61 -23.79
N GLU A 209 7.02 25.87 -23.85
CA GLU A 209 8.37 26.34 -23.47
C GLU A 209 8.53 26.78 -22.01
N LYS A 210 7.53 26.50 -21.16
CA LYS A 210 7.57 26.78 -19.72
C LYS A 210 7.32 25.50 -18.93
N SER A 211 7.90 25.43 -17.74
CA SER A 211 7.62 24.37 -16.78
C SER A 211 6.86 24.96 -15.59
N SER A 212 5.87 24.23 -15.08
CA SER A 212 5.30 24.50 -13.76
C SER A 212 6.29 24.16 -12.65
N GLY A 213 7.26 23.28 -12.90
CA GLY A 213 8.18 22.74 -11.90
C GLY A 213 7.98 21.25 -11.62
N GLY A 214 6.89 20.64 -12.12
CA GLY A 214 6.59 19.22 -11.94
C GLY A 214 5.37 18.75 -12.75
N ASN A 215 5.02 17.47 -12.62
CA ASN A 215 3.84 16.86 -13.26
C ASN A 215 2.64 16.69 -12.30
N ALA A 216 2.77 17.17 -11.06
CA ALA A 216 1.77 17.09 -10.01
C ALA A 216 1.88 18.31 -9.09
N TRP A 217 0.77 18.75 -8.50
CA TRP A 217 0.67 19.84 -7.54
C TRP A 217 -0.45 19.55 -6.53
N GLY A 218 -0.12 19.48 -5.24
CA GLY A 218 -1.10 19.29 -4.17
C GLY A 218 -1.65 20.62 -3.66
N GLN A 219 -2.97 20.75 -3.58
CA GLN A 219 -3.60 21.93 -2.98
C GLN A 219 -3.48 21.86 -1.46
N MET A 220 -2.81 22.85 -0.86
CA MET A 220 -2.53 22.83 0.58
C MET A 220 -3.81 22.72 1.42
N GLY A 221 -3.89 21.68 2.27
CA GLY A 221 -4.97 21.44 3.23
C GLY A 221 -6.32 21.06 2.60
N LEU A 222 -6.36 20.78 1.30
CA LEU A 222 -7.56 20.36 0.58
C LEU A 222 -7.27 19.04 -0.15
N PRO A 223 -8.21 18.08 -0.20
CA PRO A 223 -8.07 16.81 -0.91
C PRO A 223 -8.19 17.02 -2.44
N GLU A 224 -7.34 17.87 -2.99
CA GLU A 224 -7.31 18.25 -4.39
C GLU A 224 -5.88 18.20 -4.89
N VAL A 225 -5.68 17.51 -6.01
CA VAL A 225 -4.38 17.40 -6.67
C VAL A 225 -4.55 17.76 -8.14
N PHE A 226 -3.68 18.63 -8.63
CA PHE A 226 -3.54 18.95 -10.04
C PHE A 226 -2.48 18.03 -10.64
N LEU A 227 -2.79 17.40 -11.76
CA LEU A 227 -1.93 16.41 -12.40
C LEU A 227 -1.81 16.69 -13.89
N ASN A 228 -0.61 16.51 -14.45
CA ASN A 228 -0.36 16.65 -15.88
C ASN A 228 -0.53 15.29 -16.58
N PRO A 229 -1.67 15.03 -17.27
CA PRO A 229 -1.96 13.70 -17.79
C PRO A 229 -0.95 13.27 -18.86
N GLN A 230 -0.46 14.21 -19.68
CA GLN A 230 0.51 13.92 -20.73
C GLN A 230 1.86 13.50 -20.15
N GLU A 231 2.34 14.17 -19.10
CA GLU A 231 3.61 13.81 -18.47
C GLU A 231 3.49 12.50 -17.68
N ILE A 232 2.35 12.27 -17.02
CA ILE A 232 2.07 11.00 -16.35
C ILE A 232 2.09 9.86 -17.36
N ASP A 233 1.43 10.01 -18.52
CA ASP A 233 1.42 8.99 -19.57
C ASP A 233 2.83 8.59 -20.02
N ASN A 234 3.75 9.55 -20.08
CA ASN A 234 5.11 9.36 -20.59
C ASN A 234 6.16 9.03 -19.51
N SER A 235 5.84 9.16 -18.21
CA SER A 235 6.80 8.94 -17.12
C SER A 235 6.73 7.52 -16.56
N PRO A 236 7.84 6.86 -16.20
CA PRO A 236 7.80 5.62 -15.42
C PRO A 236 7.02 5.82 -14.10
N ILE A 237 6.19 4.83 -13.73
CA ILE A 237 5.37 4.91 -12.50
C ILE A 237 6.23 5.22 -11.27
N ASN A 238 7.37 4.54 -11.13
CA ASN A 238 8.25 4.68 -9.97
C ASN A 238 8.98 6.04 -9.93
N GLN A 239 8.94 6.84 -11.00
CA GLN A 239 9.41 8.23 -11.00
C GLN A 239 8.31 9.21 -10.59
N THR A 240 7.07 8.97 -11.00
CA THR A 240 5.92 9.82 -10.62
C THR A 240 5.45 9.55 -9.19
N ALA A 241 5.56 8.32 -8.68
CA ALA A 241 5.01 7.94 -7.38
C ALA A 241 5.62 8.69 -6.18
N PRO A 242 6.96 8.90 -6.08
CA PRO A 242 7.55 9.75 -5.04
C PRO A 242 7.03 11.20 -5.07
N LEU A 243 6.86 11.75 -6.28
CA LEU A 243 6.33 13.11 -6.45
C LEU A 243 4.84 13.17 -6.08
N LEU A 244 4.04 12.18 -6.46
CA LEU A 244 2.64 12.15 -6.03
C LEU A 244 2.53 12.06 -4.50
N LEU A 245 3.37 11.24 -3.84
CA LEU A 245 3.41 11.19 -2.39
C LEU A 245 3.79 12.55 -1.78
N HIS A 246 4.77 13.25 -2.35
CA HIS A 246 5.11 14.62 -1.97
C HIS A 246 3.88 15.54 -2.03
N GLU A 247 3.20 15.58 -3.18
CA GLU A 247 2.02 16.42 -3.38
C GLU A 247 0.86 16.07 -2.44
N LEU A 248 0.66 14.79 -2.12
CA LEU A 248 -0.35 14.37 -1.15
C LEU A 248 -0.07 14.89 0.26
N THR A 249 1.19 15.10 0.63
CA THR A 249 1.46 15.72 1.93
C THR A 249 1.05 17.19 1.97
N HIS A 250 1.04 17.90 0.84
CA HIS A 250 0.42 19.22 0.75
C HIS A 250 -1.07 19.15 1.01
N THR A 251 -1.77 18.16 0.44
CA THR A 251 -3.22 18.00 0.69
C THR A 251 -3.54 17.67 2.15
N PHE A 252 -2.60 17.06 2.89
CA PHE A 252 -2.73 16.88 4.34
C PHE A 252 -2.51 18.17 5.14
N GLY A 253 -2.05 19.23 4.47
CA GLY A 253 -1.84 20.55 5.05
C GLY A 253 -0.37 20.93 5.21
N TYR A 254 0.60 20.03 5.00
CA TYR A 254 2.02 20.35 5.14
C TYR A 254 2.49 21.29 4.03
N ASN A 255 3.50 22.09 4.32
CA ASN A 255 4.07 23.03 3.35
C ASN A 255 5.58 22.86 3.25
N HIS A 256 6.17 23.49 2.24
CA HIS A 256 7.58 23.80 2.17
C HIS A 256 7.73 25.28 1.75
N ASN A 257 8.82 25.92 2.13
CA ASN A 257 9.01 27.35 1.92
C ASN A 257 9.53 27.64 0.51
N ASP A 258 8.78 28.46 -0.20
CA ASP A 258 9.11 29.00 -1.52
C ASP A 258 9.83 30.37 -1.43
N GLN A 259 10.17 30.86 -0.22
CA GLN A 259 10.67 32.23 0.05
C GLN A 259 11.90 32.67 -0.76
N SER A 260 12.59 31.78 -1.45
CA SER A 260 13.71 32.18 -2.30
C SER A 260 13.30 32.70 -3.68
N GLY A 261 12.04 32.52 -4.12
CA GLY A 261 11.66 32.82 -5.52
C GLY A 261 12.53 32.10 -6.55
N SER A 262 13.30 31.10 -6.10
CA SER A 262 14.25 30.34 -6.88
C SER A 262 13.71 28.93 -6.99
N ILE A 263 13.62 28.43 -8.23
CA ILE A 263 13.17 27.07 -8.56
C ILE A 263 14.28 26.06 -8.21
N GLN A 264 15.05 26.32 -7.15
CA GLN A 264 16.03 25.37 -6.63
C GLN A 264 15.33 24.51 -5.58
N ILE A 265 14.68 23.45 -6.07
CA ILE A 265 14.23 22.33 -5.25
C ILE A 265 15.48 21.67 -4.67
N LEU A 266 15.82 22.00 -3.43
CA LEU A 266 17.01 21.46 -2.78
C LEU A 266 16.75 20.06 -2.19
N PHE A 267 15.49 19.60 -2.09
CA PHE A 267 15.10 18.38 -1.37
C PHE A 267 15.52 18.40 0.11
N ALA A 268 15.49 19.55 0.77
CA ALA A 268 15.88 19.63 2.17
C ALA A 268 14.90 18.81 3.04
N PRO A 269 15.36 17.83 3.86
CA PRO A 269 14.49 16.97 4.67
C PRO A 269 13.93 17.67 5.93
N ASN A 270 13.84 19.01 5.94
CA ASN A 270 13.33 19.80 7.05
C ASN A 270 11.82 20.08 6.96
N ASN A 271 11.13 19.53 5.97
CA ASN A 271 9.67 19.57 5.83
C ASN A 271 9.15 18.22 5.39
N ILE A 272 7.87 17.94 5.70
CA ILE A 272 7.26 16.65 5.40
C ILE A 272 7.26 16.30 3.90
N PRO A 273 6.89 17.21 2.97
CA PRO A 273 6.88 16.89 1.55
C PRO A 273 8.22 16.34 1.01
N TYR A 274 9.34 17.02 1.26
CA TYR A 274 10.65 16.50 0.81
C TYR A 274 11.13 15.32 1.64
N TYR A 275 10.78 15.28 2.93
CA TYR A 275 11.16 14.17 3.80
C TYR A 275 10.59 12.83 3.31
N VAL A 276 9.28 12.76 3.02
CA VAL A 276 8.66 11.53 2.48
C VAL A 276 9.15 11.19 1.07
N GLN A 277 9.45 12.21 0.26
CA GLN A 277 9.97 12.03 -1.08
C GLN A 277 11.40 11.45 -1.07
N LEU A 278 12.24 11.89 -0.14
CA LEU A 278 13.60 11.37 0.04
C LEU A 278 13.60 9.92 0.51
N ILE A 279 12.69 9.53 1.41
CA ILE A 279 12.54 8.13 1.84
C ILE A 279 12.25 7.22 0.65
N THR A 280 11.40 7.68 -0.27
CA THR A 280 10.93 6.87 -1.40
C THR A 280 11.81 6.92 -2.64
N THR A 281 12.69 7.91 -2.77
CA THR A 281 13.60 8.14 -3.90
C THR A 281 14.77 7.14 -3.93
N PRO A 282 15.46 6.94 -5.08
CA PRO A 282 16.68 6.14 -5.14
C PRO A 282 17.69 6.48 -4.04
N GLY A 283 18.15 5.47 -3.30
CA GLY A 283 19.05 5.64 -2.16
C GLY A 283 18.36 5.93 -0.81
N GLY A 284 17.07 6.28 -0.79
CA GLY A 284 16.32 6.63 0.44
C GLY A 284 16.32 5.52 1.51
N MET A 285 16.34 4.27 1.06
CA MET A 285 16.40 3.07 1.89
C MET A 285 17.81 2.47 2.02
N ASN A 286 18.82 3.04 1.36
CA ASN A 286 20.19 2.50 1.38
C ASN A 286 21.00 3.08 2.55
N GLN A 287 20.75 2.57 3.75
CA GLN A 287 21.45 3.03 4.95
C GLN A 287 22.96 2.69 4.98
N GLN A 288 23.44 1.85 4.04
CA GLN A 288 24.86 1.55 3.94
C GLN A 288 25.63 2.68 3.28
N ASP A 289 25.13 3.20 2.16
CA ASP A 289 25.80 4.26 1.39
C ASP A 289 25.33 5.65 1.83
N TYR A 290 24.09 5.76 2.33
CA TYR A 290 23.47 6.98 2.84
C TYR A 290 22.84 6.71 4.23
N PRO A 291 23.66 6.71 5.30
CA PRO A 291 23.20 6.39 6.66
C PRO A 291 21.98 7.23 7.09
N SER A 292 21.98 8.52 6.77
CA SER A 292 20.86 9.43 6.99
C SER A 292 20.25 9.96 5.68
N LEU A 293 19.03 10.51 5.76
CA LEU A 293 18.44 11.24 4.63
C LEU A 293 19.17 12.55 4.35
N GLU A 294 19.87 13.13 5.34
CA GLU A 294 20.73 14.30 5.14
C GLU A 294 21.97 13.97 4.29
N ASP A 295 22.55 12.77 4.44
CA ASP A 295 23.64 12.29 3.58
C ASP A 295 23.17 12.13 2.13
N LEU A 296 21.98 11.56 1.94
CA LEU A 296 21.36 11.42 0.62
C LEU A 296 21.07 12.79 -0.01
N HIS A 297 20.45 13.70 0.74
CA HIS A 297 20.22 15.08 0.32
C HIS A 297 21.54 15.75 -0.10
N SER A 298 22.58 15.66 0.74
CA SER A 298 23.90 16.22 0.44
C SER A 298 24.50 15.65 -0.85
N TYR A 299 24.33 14.35 -1.08
CA TYR A 299 24.73 13.71 -2.34
C TYR A 299 23.95 14.28 -3.53
N ILE A 300 22.61 14.37 -3.43
CA ILE A 300 21.75 14.86 -4.51
C ILE A 300 22.10 16.30 -4.88
N VAL A 301 22.30 17.17 -3.89
CA VAL A 301 22.72 18.57 -4.12
C VAL A 301 24.08 18.63 -4.80
N ALA A 302 25.06 17.83 -4.33
CA ALA A 302 26.40 17.82 -4.89
C ALA A 302 26.44 17.28 -6.34
N GLN A 303 25.67 16.23 -6.63
CA GLN A 303 25.65 15.58 -7.95
C GLN A 303 24.59 16.15 -8.90
N LYS A 304 23.67 16.96 -8.39
CA LYS A 304 22.47 17.47 -9.09
C LYS A 304 21.60 16.36 -9.69
N THR A 305 21.61 15.18 -9.07
CA THR A 305 20.85 14.01 -9.51
C THR A 305 20.71 13.00 -8.38
N THR A 306 19.70 12.14 -8.48
CA THR A 306 19.52 11.02 -7.56
C THR A 306 20.57 9.92 -7.80
N PRO A 307 20.89 9.11 -6.78
CA PRO A 307 21.72 7.92 -6.96
C PRO A 307 21.18 7.02 -8.09
N TYR A 308 22.08 6.35 -8.81
CA TYR A 308 21.66 5.45 -9.88
C TYR A 308 20.76 4.33 -9.32
N PRO A 309 19.53 4.13 -9.85
CA PRO A 309 18.51 3.28 -9.24
C PRO A 309 18.75 1.78 -9.51
N SER A 310 19.76 1.21 -8.84
CA SER A 310 20.10 -0.20 -8.92
C SER A 310 20.52 -0.80 -7.57
N GLY A 311 20.31 -2.10 -7.42
CA GLY A 311 20.65 -2.82 -6.18
C GLY A 311 20.01 -2.16 -4.96
N LYS A 312 20.84 -1.79 -3.98
CA LYS A 312 20.39 -1.12 -2.75
C LYS A 312 19.88 0.31 -2.98
N ASN A 313 20.27 0.94 -4.09
CA ASN A 313 19.81 2.29 -4.47
C ASN A 313 18.49 2.28 -5.24
N ALA A 314 17.86 1.13 -5.48
CA ALA A 314 16.51 1.13 -6.02
C ALA A 314 15.56 1.96 -5.13
N ASP A 315 14.67 2.74 -5.73
CA ASP A 315 13.63 3.46 -5.00
C ASP A 315 12.64 2.49 -4.32
N LEU A 316 11.91 2.94 -3.31
CA LEU A 316 11.07 2.06 -2.51
C LEU A 316 9.94 1.42 -3.34
N PHE A 317 9.44 2.12 -4.37
CA PHE A 317 8.41 1.58 -5.27
C PHE A 317 8.98 0.45 -6.13
N THR A 318 10.18 0.61 -6.70
CA THR A 318 10.87 -0.45 -7.45
C THR A 318 11.16 -1.67 -6.57
N GLN A 319 11.47 -1.47 -5.29
CA GLN A 319 11.71 -2.57 -4.35
C GLN A 319 10.44 -3.38 -4.06
N TYR A 320 9.27 -2.74 -4.01
CA TYR A 320 8.00 -3.44 -3.80
C TYR A 320 7.39 -4.04 -5.06
N PHE A 321 7.48 -3.33 -6.19
CA PHE A 321 6.70 -3.64 -7.39
C PHE A 321 7.52 -3.99 -8.63
N GLY A 322 8.85 -4.00 -8.51
CA GLY A 322 9.75 -4.16 -9.66
C GLY A 322 9.78 -2.93 -10.58
N ARG A 323 10.44 -3.11 -11.74
CA ARG A 323 10.57 -2.07 -12.78
C ARG A 323 9.42 -2.12 -13.77
#